data_AF-A0A8T1NLX0-F1
#
_entry.id   AF-A0A8T1NLX0-F1
#
_cell.length_a   1.000
_cell.length_b   1.000
_cell.length_c   1.000
_cell.angle_alpha   90.00
_cell.angle_beta   90.00
_cell.angle_gamma   90.00
#
_symmetry.space_group_name_H-M   'P 1'
#
loop_
_entity.id
_entity.type
_entity.pdbx_description
1 polymer ?
#
loop_
_entity_poly.entity_id
_entity_poly.type
_entity_poly.pdbx_seq_one_letter_code
_entity_poly.pdbx_strand_id
1 'polypeptide(L)'
;MERKPPYISEIDDPSYTKLMGNREIPYGYEVLIENLMDPAHVPYAHYGIMQMQQPKNRVKADREGGRPLELIIERLDINGFEADQDERSRSKFFPPCVFYAYTDSMVDQTNGSASSAGTKKERKIIDAGPTNWQKACFVPTKSDALVVGFRKWLNRYAGGQVDWRGKYSGALPPTPPREQLMDRYRSHVVNCRSCSVAYKGLNVLEVVLQVASVASIGIVAAVKQGAMSAAARTTIVLLAVLFYASSRWLAHFIYKNFHYHDYSHALR
;
A
#
# COMPACT_ATOMS: atom_id res chain seq x y z
N MET A 1 14.54 -35.94 6.54
CA MET A 1 13.22 -36.20 5.95
C MET A 1 12.70 -34.87 5.42
N GLU A 2 12.69 -34.68 4.10
CA GLU A 2 12.16 -33.47 3.49
C GLU A 2 10.65 -33.41 3.73
N ARG A 3 10.18 -32.42 4.50
CA ARG A 3 8.75 -32.19 4.67
C ARG A 3 8.24 -31.43 3.46
N LYS A 4 7.20 -31.95 2.81
CA LYS A 4 6.52 -31.24 1.73
C LYS A 4 5.72 -30.05 2.32
N PRO A 5 5.58 -28.93 1.58
CA PRO A 5 4.67 -27.86 1.98
C PRO A 5 3.26 -28.39 2.21
N PRO A 6 2.49 -27.79 3.14
CA PRO A 6 1.10 -28.16 3.35
C PRO A 6 0.30 -27.99 2.05
N TYR A 7 -0.53 -28.97 1.73
CA TYR A 7 -1.45 -28.92 0.60
C TYR A 7 -2.71 -28.14 1.01
N ILE A 8 -3.09 -27.17 0.20
CA ILE A 8 -4.29 -26.34 0.41
C ILE A 8 -5.26 -26.65 -0.73
N SER A 9 -6.27 -27.47 -0.44
CA SER A 9 -7.23 -28.00 -1.43
C SER A 9 -8.01 -26.93 -2.17
N GLU A 10 -8.31 -25.82 -1.50
CA GLU A 10 -9.13 -24.71 -1.98
C GLU A 10 -8.46 -23.98 -3.16
N ILE A 11 -7.13 -24.09 -3.29
CA ILE A 11 -6.39 -23.50 -4.42
C ILE A 11 -6.67 -24.25 -5.72
N ASP A 12 -6.94 -25.55 -5.65
CA ASP A 12 -7.20 -26.41 -6.82
C ASP A 12 -8.70 -26.51 -7.17
N ASP A 13 -9.57 -25.97 -6.31
CA ASP A 13 -11.01 -25.93 -6.54
C ASP A 13 -11.36 -24.90 -7.64
N PRO A 14 -11.98 -25.31 -8.77
CA PRO A 14 -12.34 -24.42 -9.87
C PRO A 14 -13.46 -23.43 -9.51
N SER A 15 -14.18 -23.64 -8.40
CA SER A 15 -15.21 -22.71 -7.91
C SER A 15 -14.61 -21.45 -7.25
N TYR A 16 -13.33 -21.47 -6.90
CA TYR A 16 -12.63 -20.32 -6.32
C TYR A 16 -11.93 -19.48 -7.38
N THR A 17 -12.07 -18.16 -7.27
CA THR A 17 -11.21 -17.23 -8.01
C THR A 17 -9.89 -17.07 -7.28
N LYS A 18 -8.78 -17.33 -7.98
CA LYS A 18 -7.43 -17.28 -7.42
C LYS A 18 -6.61 -16.17 -8.07
N LEU A 19 -5.96 -15.37 -7.22
CA LEU A 19 -4.94 -14.40 -7.63
C LEU A 19 -3.61 -14.82 -6.99
N MET A 20 -2.62 -15.10 -7.83
CA MET A 20 -1.25 -15.38 -7.37
C MET A 20 -0.38 -14.17 -7.67
N GLY A 21 0.43 -13.78 -6.71
CA GLY A 21 1.38 -12.68 -6.86
C GLY A 21 2.62 -12.95 -6.02
N ASN A 22 3.75 -12.41 -6.47
CA ASN A 22 5.01 -12.40 -5.75
C ASN A 22 5.46 -10.95 -5.54
N ARG A 23 6.00 -10.66 -4.36
CA ARG A 23 6.57 -9.34 -4.05
C ARG A 23 7.87 -9.52 -3.28
N GLU A 24 8.91 -8.85 -3.76
CA GLU A 24 10.16 -8.72 -3.02
C GLU A 24 10.08 -7.47 -2.14
N ILE A 25 10.54 -7.60 -0.89
CA ILE A 25 10.53 -6.51 0.07
C ILE A 25 11.88 -6.49 0.80
N PRO A 26 12.52 -5.32 0.97
CA PRO A 26 13.91 -5.26 1.44
C PRO A 26 14.04 -5.34 2.96
N TYR A 27 13.41 -6.34 3.56
CA TYR A 27 13.56 -6.69 4.97
C TYR A 27 13.44 -8.21 5.19
N GLY A 28 13.95 -8.69 6.31
CA GLY A 28 13.99 -10.11 6.66
C GLY A 28 12.60 -10.73 6.79
N TYR A 29 12.53 -12.03 6.49
CA TYR A 29 11.36 -12.89 6.64
C TYR A 29 10.66 -12.73 8.00
N GLU A 30 11.41 -12.63 9.10
CA GLU A 30 10.86 -12.52 10.44
C GLU A 30 10.01 -11.25 10.59
N VAL A 31 10.50 -10.13 10.05
CA VAL A 31 9.79 -8.84 10.07
C VAL A 31 8.59 -8.86 9.12
N LEU A 32 8.73 -9.52 7.96
CA LEU A 32 7.64 -9.70 7.00
C LEU A 32 6.45 -10.43 7.62
N ILE A 33 6.73 -11.55 8.27
CA ILE A 33 5.69 -12.38 8.86
C ILE A 33 4.99 -11.67 10.00
N GLU A 34 5.71 -10.90 10.82
CA GLU A 34 5.07 -10.07 11.85
C GLU A 34 4.09 -9.07 11.27
N ASN A 35 4.50 -8.33 10.23
CA ASN A 35 3.63 -7.37 9.56
C ASN A 35 2.41 -8.05 8.92
N LEU A 36 2.60 -9.24 8.33
CA LEU A 36 1.53 -10.02 7.72
C LEU A 36 0.53 -10.55 8.76
N MET A 37 1.02 -10.91 9.94
CA MET A 37 0.24 -11.49 11.04
C MET A 37 -0.39 -10.43 11.97
N ASP A 38 -0.18 -9.13 11.74
CA ASP A 38 -0.75 -8.02 12.51
C ASP A 38 -1.98 -7.46 11.79
N PRO A 39 -3.21 -7.97 11.99
CA PRO A 39 -4.40 -7.42 11.34
C PRO A 39 -4.75 -6.00 11.82
N ALA A 40 -4.19 -5.52 12.92
CA ALA A 40 -4.55 -4.23 13.51
C ALA A 40 -4.08 -3.05 12.65
N HIS A 41 -3.06 -3.23 11.81
CA HIS A 41 -2.61 -2.17 10.89
C HIS A 41 -3.56 -1.94 9.72
N VAL A 42 -4.42 -2.92 9.37
CA VAL A 42 -5.21 -2.89 8.14
C VAL A 42 -6.12 -1.67 8.04
N PRO A 43 -6.96 -1.34 9.05
CA PRO A 43 -7.84 -0.18 8.99
C PRO A 43 -7.10 1.14 8.79
N TYR A 44 -5.91 1.25 9.38
CA TYR A 44 -5.08 2.46 9.32
C TYR A 44 -4.29 2.53 8.01
N ALA A 45 -3.46 1.54 7.68
CA ALA A 45 -2.56 1.58 6.53
C ALA A 45 -3.26 1.41 5.17
N HIS A 46 -4.48 0.86 5.17
CA HIS A 46 -5.29 0.67 3.96
C HIS A 46 -6.56 1.55 3.97
N TYR A 47 -6.59 2.58 4.82
CA TYR A 47 -7.73 3.48 4.93
C TYR A 47 -8.12 4.08 3.57
N GLY A 48 -9.39 3.92 3.19
CA GLY A 48 -9.93 4.42 1.93
C GLY A 48 -9.47 3.67 0.67
N ILE A 49 -8.63 2.63 0.82
CA ILE A 49 -8.16 1.76 -0.28
C ILE A 49 -8.84 0.39 -0.18
N MET A 50 -8.90 -0.18 1.02
CA MET A 50 -9.54 -1.47 1.28
C MET A 50 -10.89 -1.23 1.96
N GLN A 51 -11.97 -1.73 1.35
CA GLN A 51 -13.28 -1.74 1.99
C GLN A 51 -13.32 -2.89 3.00
N MET A 52 -13.33 -2.54 4.28
CA MET A 52 -13.49 -3.50 5.36
C MET A 52 -14.98 -3.79 5.58
N GLN A 53 -15.34 -5.07 5.62
CA GLN A 53 -16.71 -5.48 5.91
C GLN A 53 -17.05 -5.05 7.35
N GLN A 54 -18.11 -4.23 7.49
CA GLN A 54 -18.64 -3.85 8.80
C GLN A 54 -19.24 -5.09 9.46
N PRO A 55 -18.84 -5.43 10.70
CA PRO A 55 -19.45 -6.53 11.41
C PRO A 55 -20.88 -6.16 11.77
N LYS A 56 -21.79 -7.13 11.76
CA LYS A 56 -23.19 -6.92 12.14
C LYS A 56 -23.35 -6.46 13.60
N ASN A 57 -22.33 -6.70 14.43
CA ASN A 57 -22.32 -6.34 15.84
C ASN A 57 -21.75 -4.93 16.07
N ARG A 58 -22.48 -4.16 16.88
CA ARG A 58 -22.41 -2.71 17.12
C ARG A 58 -21.17 -2.21 17.89
N VAL A 59 -19.98 -2.77 17.66
CA VAL A 59 -18.76 -2.17 18.22
C VAL A 59 -18.45 -0.93 17.39
N LYS A 60 -18.51 0.24 18.02
CA LYS A 60 -18.24 1.52 17.37
C LYS A 60 -16.78 1.52 16.93
N ALA A 61 -16.55 1.50 15.62
CA ALA A 61 -15.23 1.70 15.07
C ALA A 61 -14.77 3.15 15.30
N ASP A 62 -13.45 3.34 15.36
CA ASP A 62 -12.88 4.67 15.28
C ASP A 62 -13.08 5.28 13.88
N ARG A 63 -12.57 6.49 13.69
CA ARG A 63 -12.68 7.22 12.42
C ARG A 63 -12.06 6.47 11.23
N GLU A 64 -11.02 5.69 11.48
CA GLU A 64 -10.27 4.95 10.46
C GLU A 64 -10.78 3.52 10.29
N GLY A 65 -11.86 3.15 11.00
CA GLY A 65 -12.44 1.81 10.96
C GLY A 65 -11.75 0.83 11.91
N GLY A 66 -10.83 1.31 12.75
CA GLY A 66 -10.18 0.54 13.79
C GLY A 66 -11.16 0.08 14.86
N ARG A 67 -10.98 -1.16 15.31
CA ARG A 67 -11.79 -1.78 16.36
C ARG A 67 -10.92 -2.68 17.23
N PRO A 68 -11.32 -2.95 18.49
CA PRO A 68 -10.68 -4.00 19.27
C PRO A 68 -10.70 -5.32 18.49
N LEU A 69 -9.55 -5.98 18.43
CA LEU A 69 -9.40 -7.31 17.84
C LEU A 69 -9.06 -8.30 18.95
N GLU A 70 -9.87 -9.34 19.08
CA GLU A 70 -9.58 -10.44 19.98
C GLU A 70 -8.97 -11.60 19.18
N LEU A 71 -7.66 -11.82 19.38
CA LEU A 71 -6.95 -12.96 18.80
C LEU A 71 -6.60 -13.95 19.91
N ILE A 72 -6.92 -15.22 19.67
CA ILE A 72 -6.69 -16.31 20.61
C ILE A 72 -5.86 -17.38 19.90
N ILE A 73 -4.70 -17.73 20.46
CA ILE A 73 -3.92 -18.87 19.99
C ILE A 73 -4.52 -20.14 20.59
N GLU A 74 -5.17 -20.96 19.77
CA GLU A 74 -5.81 -22.21 20.20
C GLU A 74 -4.76 -23.32 20.39
N ARG A 75 -3.76 -23.36 19.51
CA ARG A 75 -2.71 -24.39 19.51
C ARG A 75 -1.37 -23.79 19.12
N LEU A 76 -0.29 -24.18 19.80
CA LEU A 76 1.09 -23.83 19.44
C LEU A 76 2.02 -25.01 19.75
N ASP A 77 2.67 -25.56 18.73
CA ASP A 77 3.66 -26.64 18.86
C ASP A 77 4.74 -26.59 17.77
N ILE A 78 5.61 -27.60 17.70
CA ILE A 78 6.71 -27.64 16.71
C ILE A 78 6.24 -27.54 15.24
N ASN A 79 4.99 -27.94 14.95
CA ASN A 79 4.40 -27.88 13.63
C ASN A 79 3.68 -26.55 13.34
N GLY A 80 3.78 -25.55 14.22
CA GLY A 80 3.26 -24.21 14.01
C GLY A 80 2.19 -23.80 15.03
N PHE A 81 1.22 -23.00 14.60
CA PHE A 81 0.12 -22.59 15.47
C PHE A 81 -1.19 -22.35 14.70
N GLU A 82 -2.30 -22.44 15.43
CA GLU A 82 -3.64 -22.10 14.96
C GLU A 82 -4.23 -21.01 15.87
N ALA A 83 -4.97 -20.09 15.28
CA ALA A 83 -5.53 -18.94 15.97
C ALA A 83 -6.93 -18.61 15.48
N ASP A 84 -7.76 -18.18 16.42
CA ASP A 84 -9.10 -17.66 16.19
C ASP A 84 -9.12 -16.13 16.35
N GLN A 85 -9.87 -15.48 15.47
CA GLN A 85 -10.15 -14.05 15.45
C GLN A 85 -11.66 -13.85 15.41
N ASP A 86 -12.21 -13.35 16.52
CA ASP A 86 -13.63 -13.01 16.68
C ASP A 86 -14.61 -14.10 16.19
N GLU A 87 -14.30 -15.39 16.42
CA GLU A 87 -15.14 -16.59 16.12
C GLU A 87 -15.54 -16.79 14.64
N ARG A 88 -15.02 -15.98 13.71
CA ARG A 88 -15.36 -16.04 12.28
C ARG A 88 -14.15 -16.13 11.37
N SER A 89 -13.01 -15.63 11.82
CA SER A 89 -11.76 -15.59 11.07
C SER A 89 -10.74 -16.49 11.78
N ARG A 90 -10.15 -17.42 11.05
CA ARG A 90 -9.15 -18.35 11.55
C ARG A 90 -7.85 -18.17 10.79
N SER A 91 -6.75 -18.36 11.50
CA SER A 91 -5.41 -18.23 10.93
C SER A 91 -4.57 -19.44 11.29
N LYS A 92 -3.78 -19.94 10.33
CA LYS A 92 -2.86 -21.04 10.55
C LYS A 92 -1.47 -20.70 10.05
N PHE A 93 -0.48 -21.04 10.86
CA PHE A 93 0.93 -20.97 10.51
C PHE A 93 1.52 -22.38 10.46
N PHE A 94 2.11 -22.72 9.31
CA PHE A 94 2.87 -23.93 9.09
C PHE A 94 4.33 -23.56 8.77
N PRO A 95 5.30 -24.04 9.57
CA PRO A 95 6.68 -23.74 9.34
C PRO A 95 7.21 -24.44 8.07
N PRO A 96 8.19 -23.83 7.39
CA PRO A 96 8.88 -22.62 7.80
C PRO A 96 8.19 -21.32 7.38
N CYS A 97 7.26 -21.32 6.41
CA CYS A 97 6.87 -20.09 5.70
C CYS A 97 5.39 -19.97 5.28
N VAL A 98 4.53 -20.93 5.57
CA VAL A 98 3.13 -20.87 5.13
C VAL A 98 2.29 -20.25 6.23
N PHE A 99 1.70 -19.10 5.94
CA PHE A 99 0.68 -18.48 6.78
C PHE A 99 -0.53 -18.19 5.90
N TYR A 100 -1.71 -18.58 6.35
CA TYR A 100 -2.96 -18.19 5.69
C TYR A 100 -4.04 -17.90 6.73
N ALA A 101 -4.89 -16.93 6.40
CA ALA A 101 -6.07 -16.56 7.15
C ALA A 101 -7.31 -16.80 6.28
N TYR A 102 -8.37 -17.32 6.87
CA TYR A 102 -9.61 -17.66 6.18
C TYR A 102 -10.81 -17.40 7.09
N THR A 103 -11.97 -17.17 6.50
CA THR A 103 -13.23 -17.02 7.25
C THR A 103 -14.06 -18.28 7.15
N ASP A 104 -14.62 -18.76 8.25
CA ASP A 104 -15.69 -19.75 8.19
C ASP A 104 -16.91 -19.09 7.51
N SER A 105 -17.36 -19.69 6.41
CA SER A 105 -18.20 -19.08 5.37
C SER A 105 -19.38 -18.28 5.88
N MET A 106 -19.47 -17.01 5.49
CA MET A 106 -20.66 -16.41 4.83
C MET A 106 -20.24 -15.17 4.02
N VAL A 107 -20.26 -15.29 2.69
CA VAL A 107 -20.55 -14.28 1.64
C VAL A 107 -19.65 -13.03 1.50
N ASP A 108 -19.02 -12.93 0.31
CA ASP A 108 -18.55 -11.75 -0.47
C ASP A 108 -17.68 -10.68 0.25
N GLN A 109 -16.61 -10.11 -0.32
CA GLN A 109 -16.38 -9.75 -1.72
C GLN A 109 -14.88 -9.42 -1.93
N THR A 110 -14.45 -9.59 -3.17
CA THR A 110 -13.15 -9.32 -3.79
C THR A 110 -12.63 -7.87 -3.72
N ASN A 111 -11.32 -7.71 -3.47
CA ASN A 111 -10.32 -7.04 -4.34
C ASN A 111 -9.15 -6.50 -3.51
N GLY A 112 -8.05 -7.25 -3.49
CA GLY A 112 -6.78 -6.83 -2.88
C GLY A 112 -5.96 -5.99 -3.84
N SER A 113 -5.62 -4.76 -3.43
CA SER A 113 -4.45 -4.06 -3.94
C SER A 113 -3.41 -3.98 -2.82
N ALA A 114 -2.18 -4.40 -3.12
CA ALA A 114 -1.09 -4.43 -2.17
C ALA A 114 -0.63 -3.00 -1.84
N SER A 115 -1.03 -2.49 -0.68
CA SER A 115 -0.45 -1.26 -0.11
C SER A 115 0.93 -1.58 0.47
N SER A 116 1.90 -0.68 0.28
CA SER A 116 3.14 -0.68 1.04
C SER A 116 3.13 0.46 2.04
N ALA A 117 3.13 0.10 3.32
CA ALA A 117 3.53 0.97 4.41
C ALA A 117 4.38 0.13 5.38
N GLY A 118 5.56 0.61 5.79
CA GLY A 118 6.33 -0.16 6.78
C GLY A 118 7.70 0.33 7.28
N THR A 119 8.45 1.20 6.59
CA THR A 119 9.89 1.32 6.88
C THR A 119 10.29 1.88 8.25
N LYS A 120 9.39 2.57 8.98
CA LYS A 120 9.73 3.18 10.29
C LYS A 120 9.56 2.21 11.47
N LYS A 121 8.60 1.29 11.41
CA LYS A 121 8.34 0.32 12.49
C LYS A 121 9.40 -0.79 12.44
N GLU A 122 9.70 -1.26 11.24
CA GLU A 122 10.67 -2.32 10.95
C GLU A 122 12.09 -1.95 11.44
N ARG A 123 12.53 -0.70 11.24
CA ARG A 123 13.84 -0.23 11.70
C ARG A 123 13.98 -0.26 13.22
N LYS A 124 12.93 0.12 13.97
CA LYS A 124 12.93 0.10 15.44
C LYS A 124 13.03 -1.33 16.01
N ILE A 125 12.45 -2.31 15.32
CA ILE A 125 12.52 -3.73 15.71
C ILE A 125 13.94 -4.26 15.46
N ILE A 126 14.56 -3.90 14.33
CA ILE A 126 15.94 -4.28 14.01
C ILE A 126 16.93 -3.68 15.02
N ASP A 127 16.77 -2.41 15.37
CA ASP A 127 17.66 -1.72 16.34
C ASP A 127 17.61 -2.36 17.74
N ALA A 128 16.47 -2.95 18.15
CA ALA A 128 16.35 -3.64 19.43
C ALA A 128 16.87 -5.09 19.42
N GLY A 129 16.95 -5.73 18.25
CA GLY A 129 17.43 -7.10 18.10
C GLY A 129 16.43 -8.20 18.51
N PRO A 130 16.68 -9.46 18.09
CA PRO A 130 15.70 -10.55 18.14
C PRO A 130 15.30 -10.98 19.56
N THR A 131 16.12 -10.71 20.58
CA THR A 131 15.86 -11.09 21.98
C THR A 131 15.26 -9.98 22.83
N ASN A 132 15.26 -8.71 22.36
CA ASN A 132 14.74 -7.55 23.09
C ASN A 132 13.60 -6.83 22.34
N TRP A 133 12.97 -7.48 21.36
CA TRP A 133 11.89 -6.89 20.55
C TRP A 133 10.73 -6.32 21.39
N GLN A 134 10.44 -6.91 22.56
CA GLN A 134 9.42 -6.42 23.51
C GLN A 134 9.73 -5.04 24.10
N LYS A 135 10.97 -4.56 23.99
CA LYS A 135 11.37 -3.20 24.39
C LYS A 135 11.20 -2.17 23.26
N ALA A 136 11.20 -2.62 21.99
CA ALA A 136 10.94 -1.77 20.82
C ALA A 136 9.45 -1.57 20.55
N CYS A 137 8.62 -2.51 20.98
CA CYS A 137 7.17 -2.48 20.83
C CYS A 137 6.53 -2.87 22.16
N PHE A 138 5.75 -1.96 22.76
CA PHE A 138 4.86 -2.32 23.87
C PHE A 138 3.66 -3.04 23.28
N VAL A 139 3.48 -4.31 23.64
CA VAL A 139 2.48 -5.20 23.02
C VAL A 139 1.49 -5.74 24.06
N PRO A 140 0.60 -4.90 24.60
CA PRO A 140 -0.24 -5.27 25.75
C PRO A 140 -1.59 -5.88 25.35
N THR A 141 -1.92 -6.00 24.06
CA THR A 141 -3.30 -6.25 23.61
C THR A 141 -3.50 -7.60 22.93
N LYS A 142 -4.72 -8.15 23.07
CA LYS A 142 -5.13 -9.39 22.39
C LYS A 142 -4.95 -9.32 20.87
N SER A 143 -4.95 -8.14 20.27
CA SER A 143 -4.74 -7.90 18.83
C SER A 143 -3.35 -8.31 18.32
N ASP A 144 -2.40 -8.60 19.20
CA ASP A 144 -1.03 -8.96 18.84
C ASP A 144 -0.71 -10.44 19.07
N ALA A 145 -1.71 -11.26 19.44
CA ALA A 145 -1.48 -12.65 19.85
C ALA A 145 -0.80 -13.48 18.77
N LEU A 146 -1.07 -13.21 17.48
CA LEU A 146 -0.41 -13.87 16.34
C LEU A 146 1.09 -13.57 16.28
N VAL A 147 1.48 -12.30 16.41
CA VAL A 147 2.89 -11.86 16.44
C VAL A 147 3.61 -12.49 17.63
N VAL A 148 2.96 -12.47 18.80
CA VAL A 148 3.50 -13.10 20.02
C VAL A 148 3.63 -14.62 19.85
N GLY A 149 2.62 -15.27 19.25
CA GLY A 149 2.61 -16.70 18.96
C GLY A 149 3.76 -17.11 18.04
N PHE A 150 3.94 -16.37 16.94
CA PHE A 150 5.05 -16.56 16.01
C PHE A 150 6.40 -16.39 16.70
N ARG A 151 6.62 -15.32 17.46
CA ARG A 151 7.89 -15.11 18.19
C ARG A 151 8.17 -16.18 19.23
N LYS A 152 7.15 -16.64 19.97
CA LYS A 152 7.27 -17.77 20.91
C LYS A 152 7.67 -19.05 20.19
N TRP A 153 7.02 -19.34 19.06
CA TRP A 153 7.32 -20.50 18.23
C TRP A 153 8.75 -20.44 17.69
N LEU A 154 9.15 -19.31 17.10
CA LEU A 154 10.48 -19.09 16.52
C LEU A 154 11.58 -19.28 17.57
N ASN A 155 11.40 -18.71 18.76
CA ASN A 155 12.35 -18.86 19.86
C ASN A 155 12.45 -20.30 20.37
N ARG A 156 11.31 -20.99 20.49
CA ARG A 156 11.27 -22.35 21.08
C ARG A 156 11.75 -23.43 20.12
N TYR A 157 11.43 -23.31 18.83
CA TYR A 157 11.61 -24.40 17.87
C TYR A 157 12.58 -24.10 16.72
N ALA A 158 12.93 -22.83 16.50
CA ALA A 158 13.75 -22.42 15.35
C ALA A 158 15.02 -21.62 15.74
N GLY A 159 15.37 -21.54 17.02
CA GLY A 159 16.57 -20.84 17.48
C GLY A 159 16.46 -19.30 17.50
N GLY A 160 15.24 -18.76 17.38
CA GLY A 160 14.93 -17.34 17.57
C GLY A 160 15.18 -16.42 16.37
N GLN A 161 15.83 -16.91 15.31
CA GLN A 161 16.08 -16.18 14.07
C GLN A 161 16.20 -17.14 12.90
N VAL A 162 15.94 -16.66 11.68
CA VAL A 162 16.22 -17.43 10.47
C VAL A 162 17.73 -17.49 10.26
N ASP A 163 18.23 -18.68 9.94
CA ASP A 163 19.59 -18.85 9.44
C ASP A 163 19.67 -18.36 7.98
N TRP A 164 20.05 -17.09 7.83
CA TRP A 164 20.26 -16.47 6.52
C TRP A 164 21.54 -16.93 5.82
N ARG A 165 22.35 -17.82 6.43
CA ARG A 165 23.61 -18.34 5.86
C ARG A 165 24.55 -17.24 5.33
N GLY A 166 24.61 -16.12 6.06
CA GLY A 166 25.42 -14.95 5.69
C GLY A 166 24.90 -14.13 4.50
N LYS A 167 23.73 -14.44 3.93
CA LYS A 167 23.14 -13.71 2.79
C LYS A 167 22.38 -12.44 3.18
N TYR A 168 22.07 -12.27 4.46
CA TYR A 168 21.34 -11.11 4.97
C TYR A 168 21.96 -10.65 6.30
N SER A 169 22.23 -9.36 6.40
CA SER A 169 22.90 -8.74 7.55
C SER A 169 21.92 -8.08 8.54
N GLY A 170 20.62 -8.13 8.27
CA GLY A 170 19.63 -7.39 9.07
C GLY A 170 19.51 -5.90 8.73
N ALA A 171 20.42 -5.35 7.91
CA ALA A 171 20.40 -3.93 7.57
C ALA A 171 19.30 -3.62 6.54
N LEU A 172 18.40 -2.70 6.90
CA LEU A 172 17.45 -2.12 5.94
C LEU A 172 18.17 -1.13 5.03
N PRO A 173 17.79 -1.05 3.74
CA PRO A 173 18.26 0.04 2.89
C PRO A 173 17.83 1.40 3.46
N PRO A 174 18.54 2.49 3.09
CA PRO A 174 18.10 3.83 3.42
C PRO A 174 16.68 4.05 2.90
N THR A 175 15.85 4.70 3.71
CA THR A 175 14.46 5.00 3.30
C THR A 175 14.51 6.05 2.20
N PRO A 176 13.98 5.75 1.00
CA PRO A 176 13.97 6.74 -0.07
C PRO A 176 13.03 7.91 0.28
N PRO A 177 13.17 9.07 -0.40
CA PRO A 177 12.26 10.20 -0.22
C PRO A 177 10.79 9.78 -0.39
N ARG A 178 9.87 10.44 0.33
CA ARG A 178 8.43 10.13 0.26
C ARG A 178 7.88 10.18 -1.16
N GLU A 179 8.37 11.11 -1.97
CA GLU A 179 7.97 11.25 -3.37
C GLU A 179 8.27 9.99 -4.20
N GLN A 180 9.42 9.36 -3.97
CA GLN A 180 9.80 8.11 -4.63
C GLN A 180 9.03 6.92 -4.06
N LEU A 181 8.78 6.89 -2.74
CA LEU A 181 7.99 5.83 -2.11
C LEU A 181 6.53 5.83 -2.56
N MET A 182 5.97 7.02 -2.80
CA MET A 182 4.58 7.22 -3.20
C MET A 182 4.46 7.58 -4.68
N ASP A 183 5.44 7.17 -5.51
CA ASP A 183 5.42 7.35 -6.96
C ASP A 183 4.31 6.47 -7.57
N ARG A 184 3.19 7.12 -7.86
CA ARG A 184 2.02 6.52 -8.51
C ARG A 184 2.27 6.22 -9.98
N TYR A 185 3.14 7.00 -10.63
CA TYR A 185 3.36 6.88 -12.05
C TYR A 185 3.98 5.51 -12.36
N ARG A 186 5.09 5.20 -11.67
CA ARG A 186 5.81 3.93 -11.82
C ARG A 186 5.05 2.75 -11.24
N SER A 187 4.41 2.90 -10.08
CA SER A 187 3.72 1.79 -9.41
C SER A 187 2.40 1.40 -10.09
N HIS A 188 1.70 2.35 -10.70
CA HIS A 188 0.36 2.14 -11.21
C HIS A 188 0.14 2.66 -12.63
N VAL A 189 0.39 3.96 -12.89
CA VAL A 189 -0.04 4.62 -14.14
C VAL A 189 0.54 3.93 -15.37
N VAL A 190 1.82 3.56 -15.36
CA VAL A 190 2.46 2.88 -16.51
C VAL A 190 1.92 1.47 -16.78
N ASN A 191 1.43 0.79 -15.74
CA ASN A 191 0.92 -0.59 -15.83
C ASN A 191 -0.59 -0.63 -16.08
N CYS A 192 -1.29 0.48 -15.83
CA CYS A 192 -2.73 0.58 -15.97
C CYS A 192 -3.11 1.25 -17.31
N ARG A 193 -3.81 0.52 -18.18
CA ARG A 193 -4.18 1.01 -19.52
C ARG A 193 -5.02 2.30 -19.45
N SER A 194 -6.03 2.36 -18.58
CA SER A 194 -6.90 3.54 -18.46
C SER A 194 -6.12 4.76 -17.96
N CYS A 195 -5.31 4.60 -16.91
CA CYS A 195 -4.50 5.68 -16.35
C CYS A 195 -3.40 6.15 -17.32
N SER A 196 -2.72 5.23 -18.00
CA SER A 196 -1.67 5.57 -18.97
C SER A 196 -2.22 6.37 -20.16
N VAL A 197 -3.41 6.02 -20.65
CA VAL A 197 -4.08 6.74 -21.74
C VAL A 197 -4.52 8.13 -21.27
N ALA A 198 -5.15 8.23 -20.10
CA ALA A 198 -5.55 9.50 -19.52
C ALA A 198 -4.33 10.42 -19.30
N TYR A 199 -3.24 9.88 -18.73
CA TYR A 199 -2.00 10.61 -18.52
C TYR A 199 -1.44 11.17 -19.84
N LYS A 200 -1.32 10.34 -20.88
CA LYS A 200 -0.83 10.78 -22.20
C LYS A 200 -1.72 11.86 -22.81
N GLY A 201 -3.04 11.67 -22.77
CA GLY A 201 -4.00 12.64 -23.31
C GLY A 201 -3.92 14.00 -22.61
N LEU A 202 -3.85 14.00 -21.27
CA LEU A 202 -3.72 15.23 -20.49
C LEU A 202 -2.38 15.94 -20.72
N ASN A 203 -1.27 15.22 -20.89
CA ASN A 203 0.02 15.81 -21.25
C ASN A 203 0.00 16.43 -22.65
N VAL A 204 -0.66 15.78 -23.63
CA VAL A 204 -0.85 16.37 -24.97
C VAL A 204 -1.67 17.66 -24.87
N LEU A 205 -2.76 17.65 -24.09
CA LEU A 205 -3.58 18.85 -23.87
C LEU A 205 -2.77 19.99 -23.21
N GLU A 206 -1.93 19.67 -22.23
CA GLU A 206 -1.04 20.64 -21.58
C GLU A 206 -0.15 21.35 -22.60
N VAL A 207 0.50 20.58 -23.48
CA VAL A 207 1.39 21.11 -24.54
C VAL A 207 0.59 21.91 -25.57
N VAL A 208 -0.58 21.42 -26.01
CA VAL A 208 -1.45 22.13 -26.96
C VAL A 208 -1.86 23.49 -26.41
N LEU A 209 -2.21 23.59 -25.11
CA LEU A 209 -2.54 24.86 -24.47
C LEU A 209 -1.34 25.82 -24.44
N GLN A 210 -0.11 25.32 -24.18
CA GLN A 210 1.10 26.15 -24.23
C GLN A 210 1.38 26.67 -25.64
N VAL A 211 1.31 25.79 -26.65
CA VAL A 211 1.51 26.16 -28.05
C VAL A 211 0.44 27.17 -28.50
N ALA A 212 -0.82 26.96 -28.14
CA ALA A 212 -1.91 27.88 -28.47
C ALA A 212 -1.72 29.27 -27.82
N SER A 213 -1.19 29.31 -26.59
CA SER A 213 -0.84 30.57 -25.92
C SER A 213 0.25 31.34 -26.68
N VAL A 214 1.38 30.68 -26.97
CA VAL A 214 2.51 31.29 -27.69
C VAL A 214 2.12 31.70 -29.11
N ALA A 215 1.38 30.84 -29.82
CA ALA A 215 0.88 31.14 -31.16
C ALA A 215 -0.04 32.37 -31.15
N SER A 216 -0.92 32.49 -30.15
CA SER A 216 -1.82 33.65 -30.00
C SER A 216 -1.04 34.96 -29.81
N ILE A 217 0.02 34.95 -28.99
CA ILE A 217 0.93 36.11 -28.83
C ILE A 217 1.66 36.42 -30.15
N GLY A 218 2.14 35.39 -30.84
CA GLY A 218 2.81 35.52 -32.13
C GLY A 218 1.91 36.15 -33.21
N ILE A 219 0.64 35.77 -33.27
CA ILE A 219 -0.35 36.35 -34.17
C ILE A 219 -0.53 37.85 -33.88
N VAL A 220 -0.72 38.22 -32.61
CA VAL A 220 -0.88 39.63 -32.22
C VAL A 220 0.37 40.45 -32.59
N ALA A 221 1.56 39.88 -32.44
CA ALA A 221 2.82 40.53 -32.79
C ALA A 221 3.04 40.68 -34.31
N ALA A 222 2.60 39.72 -35.12
CA ALA A 222 2.78 39.73 -36.58
C ALA A 222 1.78 40.64 -37.32
N VAL A 223 0.60 40.89 -36.74
CA VAL A 223 -0.44 41.69 -37.40
C VAL A 223 -0.12 43.18 -37.37
N LYS A 224 -0.05 43.80 -38.55
CA LYS A 224 0.21 45.24 -38.73
C LYS A 224 -0.73 46.11 -37.90
N GLN A 225 -0.20 47.23 -37.40
CA GLN A 225 -0.94 48.21 -36.61
C GLN A 225 -2.08 48.80 -37.45
N GLY A 226 -3.32 48.69 -36.94
CA GLY A 226 -4.54 49.10 -37.64
C GLY A 226 -5.28 48.00 -38.40
N ALA A 227 -4.65 46.85 -38.68
CA ALA A 227 -5.31 45.72 -39.37
C ALA A 227 -6.21 44.87 -38.45
N MET A 228 -6.16 45.12 -37.13
CA MET A 228 -6.96 44.41 -36.12
C MET A 228 -7.50 45.42 -35.12
N SER A 229 -8.79 45.31 -34.78
CA SER A 229 -9.43 46.19 -33.81
C SER A 229 -8.79 46.03 -32.43
N ALA A 230 -8.77 47.09 -31.63
CA ALA A 230 -8.22 47.05 -30.28
C ALA A 230 -8.91 45.97 -29.42
N ALA A 231 -10.23 45.83 -29.56
CA ALA A 231 -11.00 44.79 -28.89
C ALA A 231 -10.51 43.38 -29.27
N ALA A 232 -10.30 43.10 -30.56
CA ALA A 232 -9.79 41.81 -31.01
C ALA A 232 -8.37 41.52 -30.49
N ARG A 233 -7.48 42.53 -30.49
CA ARG A 233 -6.13 42.38 -29.90
C ARG A 233 -6.18 41.99 -28.44
N THR A 234 -6.96 42.73 -27.65
CA THR A 234 -7.11 42.49 -26.21
C THR A 234 -7.70 41.11 -25.93
N THR A 235 -8.72 40.69 -26.68
CA THR A 235 -9.33 39.36 -26.53
C THR A 235 -8.34 38.23 -26.78
N ILE A 236 -7.52 38.32 -27.84
CA ILE A 236 -6.52 37.28 -28.15
C ILE A 236 -5.45 37.21 -27.05
N VAL A 237 -4.99 38.35 -26.53
CA VAL A 237 -4.02 38.38 -25.44
C VAL A 237 -4.60 37.75 -24.16
N LEU A 238 -5.85 38.06 -23.81
CA LEU A 238 -6.52 37.45 -22.66
C LEU A 238 -6.67 35.94 -22.84
N LEU A 239 -7.04 35.49 -24.04
CA LEU A 239 -7.12 34.06 -24.36
C LEU A 239 -5.75 33.37 -24.23
N ALA A 240 -4.67 34.02 -24.68
CA ALA A 240 -3.32 33.50 -24.53
C ALA A 240 -2.93 33.33 -23.06
N VAL A 241 -3.26 34.31 -22.21
CA VAL A 241 -3.04 34.22 -20.76
C VAL A 241 -3.85 33.09 -20.14
N LEU A 242 -5.12 32.95 -20.52
CA LEU A 242 -5.98 31.86 -20.05
C LEU A 242 -5.43 30.48 -20.43
N PHE A 243 -5.01 30.29 -21.68
CA PHE A 243 -4.41 29.02 -22.11
C PHE A 243 -3.14 28.69 -21.32
N TYR A 244 -2.27 29.67 -21.07
CA TYR A 244 -1.09 29.47 -20.25
C TYR A 244 -1.44 29.11 -18.80
N ALA A 245 -2.37 29.84 -18.18
CA ALA A 245 -2.84 29.57 -16.83
C ALA A 245 -3.47 28.18 -16.70
N SER A 246 -4.34 27.80 -17.66
CA SER A 246 -4.94 26.47 -17.72
C SER A 246 -3.90 25.37 -17.91
N SER A 247 -2.86 25.61 -18.72
CA SER A 247 -1.75 24.65 -18.86
C SER A 247 -1.00 24.45 -17.54
N ARG A 248 -0.64 25.52 -16.82
CA ARG A 248 0.06 25.41 -15.52
C ARG A 248 -0.79 24.73 -14.45
N TRP A 249 -2.09 25.02 -14.44
CA TRP A 249 -3.04 24.33 -13.57
C TRP A 249 -3.13 22.84 -13.93
N LEU A 250 -3.21 22.51 -15.23
CA LEU A 250 -3.28 21.14 -15.71
C LEU A 250 -1.99 20.36 -15.39
N ALA A 251 -0.81 20.97 -15.54
CA ALA A 251 0.47 20.38 -15.16
C ALA A 251 0.50 19.99 -13.67
N HIS A 252 0.05 20.91 -12.80
CA HIS A 252 -0.05 20.64 -11.36
C HIS A 252 -1.10 19.55 -11.04
N PHE A 253 -2.24 19.56 -11.75
CA PHE A 253 -3.26 18.52 -11.63
C PHE A 253 -2.71 17.15 -12.05
N ILE A 254 -1.97 17.06 -13.17
CA ILE A 254 -1.33 15.84 -13.64
C ILE A 254 -0.34 15.33 -12.58
N TYR A 255 0.53 16.20 -12.08
CA TYR A 255 1.51 15.82 -11.06
C TYR A 255 0.84 15.28 -9.79
N LYS A 256 -0.15 16.00 -9.25
CA LYS A 256 -0.83 15.63 -8.01
C LYS A 256 -1.62 14.32 -8.09
N ASN A 257 -2.16 13.99 -9.27
CA ASN A 257 -3.00 12.80 -9.44
C ASN A 257 -2.20 11.58 -9.93
N PHE A 258 -1.23 11.78 -10.83
CA PHE A 258 -0.54 10.70 -11.53
C PHE A 258 0.88 10.45 -11.02
N HIS A 259 1.54 11.39 -10.34
CA HIS A 259 2.90 11.22 -9.82
C HIS A 259 2.92 11.07 -8.31
N TYR A 260 2.52 12.12 -7.58
CA TYR A 260 2.65 12.15 -6.12
C TYR A 260 1.44 12.78 -5.46
N HIS A 261 0.95 12.13 -4.41
CA HIS A 261 -0.04 12.69 -3.51
C HIS A 261 0.35 12.34 -2.09
N ASP A 262 0.64 13.36 -1.30
CA ASP A 262 0.98 13.14 0.09
C ASP A 262 -0.25 12.69 0.89
N TYR A 263 -0.04 11.76 1.80
CA TYR A 263 -1.07 11.28 2.72
C TYR A 263 -0.52 11.35 4.15
N SER A 264 -1.19 12.13 5.00
CA SER A 264 -0.86 12.26 6.42
C SER A 264 -2.08 11.89 7.26
N HIS A 265 -1.99 10.77 8.00
CA HIS A 265 -3.02 10.34 8.95
C HIS A 265 -3.16 11.32 10.13
N ALA A 266 -2.10 12.08 10.45
CA ALA A 266 -2.00 12.84 11.70
C ALA A 266 -2.73 14.19 11.71
N LEU A 267 -3.08 14.76 10.55
CA LEU A 267 -3.53 16.15 10.42
C LEU A 267 -4.95 16.30 9.86
N ARG A 268 -5.70 15.21 9.79
CA ARG A 268 -7.06 15.21 9.25
C ARG A 268 -8.07 15.04 10.36
#